data_AF-A0A244EH89-F1
#
_entry.id   AF-A0A244EH89-F1
#
_cell.length_a   1.000
_cell.length_b   1.000
_cell.length_c   1.000
_cell.angle_alpha   90.00
_cell.angle_beta   90.00
_cell.angle_gamma   90.00
#
_symmetry.space_group_name_H-M   'P 1'
#
loop_
_entity.id
_entity.type
_entity.pdbx_description
1 polymer ?
#
loop_
_entity_poly.entity_id
_entity_poly.type
_entity_poly.pdbx_seq_one_letter_code
_entity_poly.pdbx_strand_id
1 'polypeptide(L)'
;MHRFRIPRLKPRAHTERGIALIEVLVSILIFSLGLLGLIGLQARAVSFSTDAEDRNRAAMLANELSTVMWLGNSVTVDATALSNWQTRVSTPSAGGLPNGAGTVTVTAGVAEIVITWRPPSRASGDSRFVTRMVMP
;
A
#
# COMPACT_ATOMS: atom_id res chain seq x y z
N MET A 1 62.14 -63.75 -10.95
CA MET A 1 61.12 -62.69 -11.15
C MET A 1 60.11 -62.75 -10.01
N HIS A 2 60.20 -61.87 -9.00
CA HIS A 2 59.15 -61.70 -7.99
C HIS A 2 58.74 -60.24 -7.96
N ARG A 3 57.52 -59.94 -8.44
CA ARG A 3 56.96 -58.59 -8.41
C ARG A 3 56.47 -58.28 -7.00
N PHE A 4 57.10 -57.32 -6.35
CA PHE A 4 56.62 -56.72 -5.11
C PHE A 4 55.24 -56.08 -5.38
N ARG A 5 54.20 -56.54 -4.69
CA ARG A 5 52.83 -56.03 -4.81
C ARG A 5 52.62 -54.98 -3.71
N ILE A 6 52.50 -53.71 -4.07
CA ILE A 6 52.24 -52.62 -3.13
C ILE A 6 50.77 -52.73 -2.66
N PRO A 7 50.49 -52.76 -1.33
CA PRO A 7 49.12 -52.69 -0.83
C PRO A 7 48.51 -51.32 -1.14
N ARG A 8 47.36 -51.27 -1.82
CA ARG A 8 46.57 -50.04 -1.92
C ARG A 8 45.86 -49.80 -0.59
N LEU A 9 46.20 -48.70 0.09
CA LEU A 9 45.47 -48.24 1.27
C LEU A 9 44.00 -47.97 0.87
N LYS A 10 43.06 -48.63 1.54
CA LYS A 10 41.63 -48.43 1.36
C LYS A 10 41.27 -47.06 1.96
N PRO A 11 40.65 -46.13 1.22
CA PRO A 11 40.21 -44.87 1.83
C PRO A 11 39.22 -45.19 2.95
N ARG A 12 39.46 -44.66 4.14
CA ARG A 12 38.44 -44.63 5.19
C ARG A 12 37.35 -43.69 4.71
N ALA A 13 36.18 -44.22 4.36
CA ALA A 13 35.00 -43.39 4.17
C ALA A 13 34.65 -42.77 5.52
N HIS A 14 34.89 -41.46 5.64
CA HIS A 14 34.49 -40.70 6.81
C HIS A 14 32.96 -40.76 6.90
N THR A 15 32.45 -41.37 7.97
CA THR A 15 31.00 -41.47 8.17
C THR A 15 30.57 -40.26 8.97
N GLU A 16 30.17 -39.20 8.27
CA GLU A 16 29.58 -37.96 8.80
C GLU A 16 28.25 -38.29 9.50
N ARG A 17 28.28 -38.64 10.80
CA ARG A 17 27.10 -39.19 11.51
C ARG A 17 26.51 -38.30 12.61
N GLY A 18 26.88 -37.03 12.68
CA GLY A 18 26.34 -36.11 13.70
C GLY A 18 26.00 -34.69 13.22
N ILE A 19 26.58 -34.24 12.11
CA ILE A 19 26.45 -32.84 11.66
C ILE A 19 25.17 -32.61 10.84
N ALA A 20 24.63 -33.65 10.18
CA ALA A 20 23.46 -33.53 9.29
C ALA A 20 22.21 -32.96 9.99
N LEU A 21 21.94 -33.30 11.26
CA LEU A 21 20.79 -32.74 11.99
C LEU A 21 20.97 -31.26 12.30
N ILE A 22 22.19 -30.84 12.63
CA ILE A 22 22.50 -29.43 12.89
C ILE A 22 22.45 -28.64 11.58
N GLU A 23 22.94 -29.20 10.48
CA GLU A 23 22.88 -28.59 9.15
C GLU A 23 21.44 -28.33 8.70
N VAL A 24 20.53 -29.28 8.90
CA VAL A 24 19.10 -29.10 8.60
C VAL A 24 18.47 -28.07 9.55
N LEU A 25 18.79 -28.11 10.84
CA LEU A 25 18.27 -27.12 11.81
C LEU A 25 18.69 -25.70 11.44
N VAL A 26 19.97 -25.51 11.09
CA VAL A 26 20.51 -24.21 10.67
C VAL A 26 19.88 -23.79 9.33
N SER A 27 19.67 -24.72 8.40
CA SER A 27 18.99 -24.43 7.13
C SER A 27 17.55 -23.95 7.35
N ILE A 28 16.78 -24.64 8.20
CA ILE A 28 15.41 -24.25 8.56
C ILE A 28 15.42 -22.90 9.30
N LEU A 29 16.38 -22.68 10.19
CA LEU A 29 16.52 -21.41 10.91
C LEU A 29 16.73 -20.25 9.92
N ILE A 30 17.72 -20.35 9.03
CA ILE A 30 18.02 -19.29 8.05
C ILE A 30 16.82 -19.10 7.11
N PHE A 31 16.21 -20.19 6.64
CA PHE A 31 15.04 -20.14 5.76
C PHE A 31 13.85 -19.46 6.45
N SER A 32 13.56 -19.80 7.70
CA SER A 32 12.46 -19.18 8.46
C SER A 32 12.67 -17.69 8.70
N LEU A 33 13.91 -17.26 8.99
CA LEU A 33 14.26 -15.84 9.09
C LEU A 33 14.05 -15.10 7.76
N GLY A 34 14.45 -15.72 6.64
CA GLY A 34 14.19 -15.19 5.29
C GLY A 34 12.70 -15.04 5.00
N LEU A 35 11.89 -16.04 5.37
CA LEU A 35 10.45 -16.02 5.16
C LEU A 35 9.75 -14.94 6.01
N LEU A 36 10.15 -14.76 7.27
CA LEU A 36 9.65 -13.68 8.12
C LEU A 36 9.99 -12.29 7.53
N GLY A 37 11.20 -12.13 6.99
CA GLY A 37 11.59 -10.91 6.28
C GLY A 37 10.70 -10.62 5.07
N LEU A 38 10.39 -11.65 4.28
CA LEU A 38 9.50 -11.53 3.11
C LEU A 38 8.07 -11.17 3.51
N ILE A 39 7.51 -11.80 4.55
CA ILE A 39 6.17 -11.48 5.07
C ILE A 39 6.12 -10.02 5.55
N GLY A 40 7.17 -9.54 6.23
CA GLY A 40 7.27 -8.15 6.65
C GLY A 40 7.26 -7.18 5.46
N LEU A 41 7.96 -7.51 4.37
CA LEU A 41 7.93 -6.73 3.14
C LEU A 41 6.54 -6.76 2.49
N GLN A 42 5.90 -7.93 2.45
CA GLN A 42 4.56 -8.11 1.88
C GLN A 42 3.51 -7.28 2.64
N ALA A 43 3.54 -7.28 3.97
CA ALA A 43 2.63 -6.48 4.78
C ALA A 43 2.77 -4.97 4.50
N ARG A 44 4.01 -4.50 4.31
CA ARG A 44 4.27 -3.12 3.90
C ARG A 44 3.74 -2.84 2.49
N ALA A 45 3.99 -3.74 1.54
CA ALA A 45 3.51 -3.59 0.17
C ALA A 45 1.97 -3.47 0.11
N VAL A 46 1.24 -4.31 0.85
CA VAL A 46 -0.22 -4.22 0.98
C VAL A 46 -0.65 -2.85 1.53
N SER A 47 0.02 -2.37 2.59
CA SER A 47 -0.28 -1.06 3.19
C SER A 47 -0.06 0.09 2.21
N PHE A 48 1.02 0.03 1.41
CA PHE A 48 1.28 1.01 0.36
C PHE A 48 0.23 0.98 -0.75
N SER A 49 -0.19 -0.21 -1.20
CA SER A 49 -1.24 -0.36 -2.19
C SER A 49 -2.56 0.25 -1.71
N THR A 50 -2.94 0.04 -0.44
CA THR A 50 -4.15 0.63 0.13
C THR A 50 -4.09 2.16 0.22
N ASP A 51 -2.93 2.74 0.60
CA ASP A 51 -2.77 4.20 0.64
C ASP A 51 -2.84 4.82 -0.77
N ALA A 52 -2.24 4.15 -1.76
CA ALA A 52 -2.33 4.57 -3.16
C ALA A 52 -3.77 4.51 -3.70
N GLU A 53 -4.52 3.46 -3.32
CA GLU A 53 -5.93 3.32 -3.69
C GLU A 53 -6.78 4.44 -3.07
N ASP A 54 -6.61 4.73 -1.77
CA ASP A 54 -7.32 5.84 -1.11
C ASP A 54 -6.99 7.19 -1.79
N ARG A 55 -5.72 7.44 -2.13
CA ARG A 55 -5.34 8.66 -2.87
C ARG A 55 -6.00 8.74 -4.25
N ASN A 56 -6.12 7.61 -4.95
CA ASN A 56 -6.79 7.56 -6.23
C ASN A 56 -8.29 7.84 -6.08
N ARG A 57 -8.96 7.22 -5.10
CA ARG A 57 -10.37 7.51 -4.76
C ARG A 57 -10.59 8.99 -4.46
N ALA A 58 -9.72 9.61 -3.67
CA ALA A 58 -9.77 11.05 -3.40
C ALA A 58 -9.64 11.88 -4.70
N ALA A 59 -8.67 11.55 -5.56
CA ALA A 59 -8.49 12.25 -6.83
C ALA A 59 -9.71 12.10 -7.75
N MET A 60 -10.30 10.91 -7.84
CA MET A 60 -11.52 10.68 -8.62
C MET A 60 -12.71 11.49 -8.10
N LEU A 61 -12.93 11.50 -6.78
CA LEU A 61 -14.01 12.28 -6.14
C LEU A 61 -13.83 13.79 -6.35
N ALA A 62 -12.60 14.28 -6.30
CA ALA A 62 -12.29 15.67 -6.58
C ALA A 62 -12.49 16.03 -8.06
N ASN A 63 -12.10 15.12 -8.98
CA ASN A 63 -12.30 15.27 -10.41
C ASN A 63 -13.78 15.25 -10.80
N GLU A 64 -14.58 14.40 -10.15
CA GLU A 64 -16.03 14.37 -10.34
C GLU A 64 -16.65 15.73 -10.02
N LEU A 65 -16.31 16.31 -8.87
CA LEU A 65 -16.81 17.61 -8.47
C LEU A 65 -16.30 18.75 -9.36
N SER A 66 -15.05 18.66 -9.81
CA SER A 66 -14.47 19.60 -10.79
C SER A 66 -15.23 19.54 -12.11
N THR A 67 -15.62 18.34 -12.55
CA THR A 67 -16.43 18.14 -13.75
C THR A 67 -17.83 18.74 -13.57
N VAL A 68 -18.44 18.59 -12.40
CA VAL A 68 -19.74 19.23 -12.09
C VAL A 68 -19.64 20.76 -12.18
N MET A 69 -18.60 21.36 -11.61
CA MET A 69 -18.34 22.80 -11.71
C MET A 69 -18.18 23.25 -13.16
N TRP A 70 -17.39 22.49 -13.94
CA TRP A 70 -17.13 22.81 -15.35
C TRP A 70 -18.39 22.72 -16.21
N LEU A 71 -19.18 21.65 -16.06
CA LEU A 71 -20.46 21.48 -16.77
C LEU A 71 -21.50 22.52 -16.36
N GLY A 72 -21.50 22.94 -15.10
CA GLY A 72 -22.33 24.02 -14.58
C GLY A 72 -21.83 25.42 -14.95
N ASN A 73 -20.68 25.52 -15.64
CA ASN A 73 -19.96 26.76 -15.94
C ASN A 73 -19.87 27.68 -14.70
N SER A 74 -19.64 27.08 -13.53
CA SER A 74 -19.62 27.77 -12.24
C SER A 74 -18.66 27.12 -11.25
N VAL A 75 -17.92 27.94 -10.50
CA VAL A 75 -17.07 27.50 -9.38
C VAL A 75 -17.89 27.22 -8.11
N THR A 76 -19.16 27.61 -8.08
CA THR A 76 -20.07 27.33 -6.97
C THR A 76 -20.88 26.09 -7.29
N VAL A 77 -20.88 25.12 -6.37
CA VAL A 77 -21.71 23.92 -6.47
C VAL A 77 -22.99 24.14 -5.68
N ASP A 78 -24.12 23.69 -6.23
CA ASP A 78 -25.40 23.69 -5.51
C ASP A 78 -25.29 22.96 -4.16
N ALA A 79 -25.99 23.46 -3.14
CA ALA A 79 -25.89 22.93 -1.77
C ALA A 79 -26.30 21.46 -1.68
N THR A 80 -27.29 21.02 -2.47
CA THR A 80 -27.75 19.63 -2.50
C THR A 80 -26.71 18.74 -3.15
N ALA A 81 -26.16 19.17 -4.29
CA ALA A 81 -25.10 18.45 -4.99
C ALA A 81 -23.82 18.33 -4.12
N LEU A 82 -23.47 19.41 -3.42
CA LEU A 82 -22.34 19.41 -2.49
C LEU A 82 -22.56 18.44 -1.32
N SER A 83 -23.74 18.45 -0.71
CA SER A 83 -24.08 17.53 0.39
C SER A 83 -24.06 16.06 -0.04
N ASN A 84 -24.58 15.75 -1.23
CA ASN A 84 -24.53 14.40 -1.80
C ASN A 84 -23.09 13.95 -2.05
N TRP A 85 -22.25 14.84 -2.59
CA TRP A 85 -20.82 14.56 -2.77
C TRP A 85 -20.11 14.34 -1.43
N GLN A 86 -20.36 15.18 -0.42
CA GLN A 86 -19.78 15.02 0.93
C GLN A 86 -20.18 13.69 1.57
N THR A 87 -21.46 13.29 1.43
CA THR A 87 -21.95 12.00 1.91
C THR A 87 -21.24 10.84 1.22
N ARG A 88 -21.00 10.93 -0.10
CA ARG A 88 -20.22 9.92 -0.84
C ARG A 88 -18.77 9.88 -0.40
N VAL A 89 -18.12 11.02 -0.18
CA VAL A 89 -16.75 11.10 0.34
C VAL A 89 -16.63 10.36 1.67
N SER A 90 -17.63 10.48 2.56
CA SER A 90 -17.62 9.84 3.88
C SER A 90 -18.14 8.39 3.90
N THR A 91 -18.52 7.81 2.76
CA THR A 91 -19.14 6.48 2.68
C THR A 91 -18.23 5.48 1.94
N PRO A 92 -17.38 4.71 2.64
CA PRO A 92 -16.43 3.79 2.02
C PRO A 92 -17.07 2.72 1.13
N SER A 93 -18.27 2.25 1.48
CA SER A 93 -19.03 1.28 0.69
C SER A 93 -19.53 1.83 -0.65
N ALA A 94 -19.58 3.16 -0.80
CA ALA A 94 -19.96 3.86 -2.03
C ALA A 94 -18.74 4.37 -2.82
N GLY A 95 -17.54 3.84 -2.54
CA GLY A 95 -16.29 4.30 -3.15
C GLY A 95 -15.67 5.53 -2.48
N GLY A 96 -16.21 5.95 -1.33
CA GLY A 96 -15.64 7.00 -0.48
C GLY A 96 -14.38 6.55 0.27
N LEU A 97 -14.01 7.36 1.26
CA LEU A 97 -12.79 7.20 2.04
C LEU A 97 -13.09 6.91 3.52
N PRO A 98 -12.29 6.07 4.19
CA PRO A 98 -12.41 5.86 5.63
C PRO A 98 -12.19 7.15 6.41
N ASN A 99 -13.15 7.51 7.28
CA ASN A 99 -13.16 8.79 7.99
C ASN A 99 -13.00 9.99 7.03
N GLY A 100 -13.56 9.87 5.82
CA GLY A 100 -13.45 10.86 4.77
C GLY A 100 -14.27 12.12 5.06
N ALA A 101 -13.70 13.28 4.79
CA ALA A 101 -14.40 14.57 4.78
C ALA A 101 -13.99 15.37 3.55
N GLY A 102 -14.97 16.00 2.90
CA GLY A 102 -14.79 16.83 1.72
C GLY A 102 -15.24 18.26 1.98
N THR A 103 -14.43 19.24 1.59
CA THR A 103 -14.77 20.66 1.67
C THR A 103 -14.44 21.36 0.36
N VAL A 104 -15.22 22.39 0.03
CA VAL A 104 -15.00 23.26 -1.11
C VAL A 104 -14.96 24.68 -0.60
N THR A 105 -13.92 25.42 -0.97
CA THR A 105 -13.82 26.85 -0.68
C THR A 105 -13.63 27.61 -1.97
N VAL A 106 -14.44 28.64 -2.21
CA VAL A 106 -14.33 29.48 -3.40
C VAL A 106 -13.75 30.83 -2.98
N THR A 107 -12.61 31.21 -3.54
CA THR A 107 -11.95 32.49 -3.24
C THR A 107 -11.48 33.12 -4.55
N ALA A 108 -11.88 34.37 -4.80
CA ALA A 108 -11.48 35.13 -5.99
C ALA A 108 -11.68 34.37 -7.33
N GLY A 109 -12.78 33.63 -7.46
CA GLY A 109 -13.09 32.86 -8.68
C GLY A 109 -12.35 31.52 -8.80
N VAL A 110 -11.61 31.11 -7.77
CA VAL A 110 -10.93 29.81 -7.70
C VAL A 110 -11.67 28.90 -6.72
N ALA A 111 -12.11 27.74 -7.17
CA ALA A 111 -12.63 26.69 -6.30
C ALA A 111 -11.49 25.78 -5.82
N GLU A 112 -11.22 25.76 -4.53
CA GLU A 112 -10.32 24.81 -3.90
C GLU A 112 -11.14 23.65 -3.29
N ILE A 113 -10.92 22.45 -3.81
CA ILE A 113 -11.55 21.22 -3.34
C ILE A 113 -10.52 20.49 -2.47
N VAL A 114 -10.92 20.21 -1.25
CA VAL A 114 -10.08 19.58 -0.23
C VAL A 114 -10.77 18.31 0.26
N ILE A 115 -10.06 17.19 0.20
CA ILE A 115 -10.51 15.91 0.74
C ILE A 115 -9.51 15.44 1.78
N THR A 116 -9.99 15.13 2.98
CA THR A 116 -9.20 14.54 4.06
C THR A 116 -9.73 13.17 4.42
N TRP A 117 -8.85 12.25 4.81
CA TRP A 117 -9.25 10.92 5.28
C TRP A 117 -8.22 10.35 6.25
N ARG A 118 -8.64 9.33 7.00
CA ARG A 118 -7.73 8.61 7.90
C ARG A 118 -7.94 7.10 7.74
N PRO A 119 -6.94 6.36 7.24
CA PRO A 119 -7.01 4.91 7.13
C PRO A 119 -7.27 4.25 8.49
N PRO A 120 -8.01 3.13 8.57
CA PRO A 120 -8.30 2.45 9.83
C PRO A 120 -7.05 1.96 10.58
N SER A 121 -5.97 1.68 9.85
CA SER A 121 -4.69 1.26 10.42
C SER A 121 -3.91 2.39 11.12
N ARG A 122 -4.33 3.65 10.96
CA ARG A 122 -3.64 4.82 11.48
C ARG A 122 -4.40 5.44 12.66
N ALA A 123 -3.77 5.49 13.83
CA ALA A 123 -4.38 6.03 15.04
C ALA A 123 -4.55 7.57 15.01
N SER A 124 -3.61 8.31 14.40
CA SER A 124 -3.62 9.78 14.36
C SER A 124 -3.00 10.31 13.07
N GLY A 125 -3.39 11.53 12.68
CA GLY A 125 -2.88 12.22 11.50
C GLY A 125 -3.67 11.92 10.23
N ASP A 126 -4.24 12.97 9.64
CA ASP A 126 -5.07 12.84 8.44
C ASP A 126 -4.23 12.91 7.17
N SER A 127 -4.60 12.10 6.18
CA SER A 127 -4.18 12.27 4.80
C SER A 127 -5.00 13.38 4.15
N ARG A 128 -4.40 14.13 3.21
CA ARG A 128 -5.03 15.26 2.54
C ARG A 128 -4.74 15.24 1.03
N PHE A 129 -5.78 15.49 0.24
CA PHE A 129 -5.73 15.73 -1.20
C PHE A 129 -6.36 17.10 -1.49
N VAL A 130 -5.73 17.89 -2.36
CA VAL A 130 -6.20 19.22 -2.73
C VAL A 130 -6.13 19.36 -4.25
N THR A 131 -7.21 19.85 -4.86
CA THR A 131 -7.20 20.33 -6.23
C THR A 131 -7.79 21.73 -6.31
N ARG A 132 -7.30 22.52 -7.26
CA ARG A 132 -7.77 23.88 -7.52
C ARG A 132 -8.32 23.96 -8.92
N MET A 133 -9.51 24.52 -9.03
CA MET A 133 -10.23 24.71 -10.28
C MET A 133 -10.43 26.20 -10.54
N VAL A 134 -10.03 26.65 -11.72
CA VAL A 134 -10.18 28.01 -12.23
C VAL A 134 -10.97 27.92 -13.52
N MET A 135 -11.93 28.81 -13.73
CA MET A 135 -12.64 28.90 -15.00
C MET A 135 -11.87 29.82 -15.97
N PRO A 136 -11.70 29.42 -17.25
CA PRO A 136 -11.12 30.26 -18.28
C PRO A 136 -12.03 31.41 -18.71
#